data_AF-A0AAD9D7T8-F1
#
_entry.id   AF-A0AAD9D7T8-F1
#
_cell.length_a   1.000
_cell.length_b   1.000
_cell.length_c   1.000
_cell.angle_alpha   90.00
_cell.angle_beta   90.00
_cell.angle_gamma   90.00
#
_symmetry.space_group_name_H-M   'P 1'
#
loop_
_entity.id
_entity.type
_entity.pdbx_description
1 polymer ?
#
loop_
_entity_poly.entity_id
_entity_poly.type
_entity_poly.pdbx_seq_one_letter_code
_entity_poly.pdbx_strand_id
1 'polypeptide(L)'
;MIDSISIGGSKGHVVETVTDSIFITLYNFFTWRMITNCTGRYTCKDHKQVSHLPPVEVLRNAGIDLAVIDRLKQYFVSFENERKDPIYVIPFADDGSTGLITYVKMNENDEGTARYVHTLNSKSGFRRKLDAINVVLSDDFLVDMSHTPII
;
A
#
# COMPACT_ATOMS: atom_id res chain seq x y z
N MET A 1 13.33 20.10 3.64
CA MET A 1 12.85 18.72 3.45
C MET A 1 12.21 18.28 4.77
N ILE A 2 11.10 17.54 4.75
CA ILE A 2 10.54 17.00 5.99
C ILE A 2 11.24 15.67 6.25
N ASP A 3 12.11 15.62 7.26
CA ASP A 3 12.96 14.45 7.54
C ASP A 3 12.21 13.36 8.32
N SER A 4 11.11 13.73 8.97
CA SER A 4 10.22 12.79 9.65
C SER A 4 8.82 13.38 9.86
N ILE A 5 7.83 12.51 10.03
CA ILE A 5 6.49 12.88 10.45
C ILE A 5 6.07 12.07 11.68
N SER A 6 5.31 12.70 12.57
CA SER A 6 4.65 11.99 13.67
C SER A 6 3.22 11.68 13.29
N ILE A 7 2.83 10.42 13.44
CA ILE A 7 1.51 9.91 13.11
C ILE A 7 0.87 9.23 14.33
N GLY A 8 -0.45 9.05 14.32
CA GLY A 8 -1.16 8.46 15.46
C GLY A 8 -1.45 9.48 16.57
N GLY A 9 -1.32 9.06 17.83
CA GLY A 9 -1.40 9.94 19.00
C GLY A 9 -2.77 10.52 19.36
N SER A 10 -3.81 10.16 18.63
CA SER A 10 -5.18 10.59 18.88
C SER A 10 -6.09 9.39 19.11
N LYS A 11 -7.12 9.53 19.96
CA LYS A 11 -8.23 8.56 20.12
C LYS A 11 -7.78 7.08 20.23
N GLY A 12 -6.89 6.76 21.16
CA GLY A 12 -6.43 5.38 21.41
C GLY A 12 -5.36 4.86 20.43
N HIS A 13 -4.84 5.70 19.55
CA HIS A 13 -3.72 5.38 18.68
C HIS A 13 -2.37 5.69 19.32
N VAL A 14 -1.43 4.74 19.24
CA VAL A 14 -0.02 4.96 19.62
C VAL A 14 0.63 5.98 18.69
N VAL A 15 1.49 6.85 19.21
CA VAL A 15 2.31 7.77 18.41
C VAL A 15 3.44 6.99 17.75
N GLU A 16 3.67 7.21 16.46
CA GLU A 16 4.79 6.63 15.72
C GLU A 16 5.48 7.72 14.89
N THR A 17 6.82 7.71 14.87
CA THR A 17 7.62 8.58 14.01
C THR A 17 8.02 7.80 12.76
N VAL A 18 7.70 8.35 11.59
CA VAL A 18 8.06 7.78 10.29
C VAL A 18 9.12 8.64 9.63
N THR A 19 10.21 8.02 9.18
CA THR A 19 11.36 8.66 8.50
C THR A 19 11.50 8.22 7.04
N ASP A 20 10.65 7.28 6.58
CA ASP A 20 10.67 6.76 5.22
C ASP A 20 10.22 7.84 4.22
N SER A 21 11.09 8.17 3.26
CA SER A 21 10.86 9.27 2.33
C SER A 21 9.71 9.02 1.35
N ILE A 22 9.50 7.76 0.92
CA ILE A 22 8.39 7.39 0.03
C ILE A 22 7.08 7.48 0.79
N PHE A 23 7.05 6.97 2.03
CA PHE A 23 5.90 7.11 2.91
C PHE A 23 5.54 8.57 3.12
N ILE A 24 6.50 9.42 3.51
CA ILE A 24 6.27 10.85 3.79
C ILE A 24 5.76 11.56 2.54
N THR A 25 6.33 11.24 1.37
CA THR A 25 5.90 11.81 0.09
C THR A 25 4.44 11.45 -0.22
N LEU A 26 4.10 10.15 -0.17
CA LEU A 26 2.72 9.72 -0.38
C LEU A 26 1.76 10.32 0.65
N TYR A 27 2.17 10.35 1.92
CA TYR A 27 1.37 10.86 3.03
C TYR A 27 1.00 12.34 2.84
N ASN A 28 1.91 13.15 2.31
CA ASN A 28 1.69 14.56 2.06
C ASN A 28 0.99 14.84 0.72
N PHE A 29 1.14 13.95 -0.27
CA PHE A 29 0.57 14.14 -1.61
C PHE A 29 -0.92 13.81 -1.67
N PHE A 30 -1.35 12.72 -1.02
CA PHE A 30 -2.75 12.28 -1.02
C PHE A 30 -3.44 12.54 0.32
N THR A 31 -4.77 12.51 0.30
CA THR A 31 -5.59 12.57 1.51
C THR A 31 -5.71 11.19 2.15
N TRP A 32 -5.08 11.00 3.30
CA TRP A 32 -5.10 9.73 4.03
C TRP A 32 -5.99 9.80 5.26
N ARG A 33 -6.87 8.80 5.44
CA ARG A 33 -7.63 8.62 6.69
C ARG A 33 -7.12 7.41 7.44
N MET A 34 -6.73 7.61 8.69
CA MET A 34 -6.38 6.51 9.58
C MET A 34 -7.57 5.56 9.78
N ILE A 35 -7.32 4.27 9.67
CA ILE A 35 -8.32 3.23 9.93
C ILE A 35 -8.55 3.17 11.44
N THR A 36 -9.82 3.19 11.86
CA THR A 36 -10.23 3.16 13.27
C THR A 36 -9.56 2.00 14.00
N ASN A 37 -8.98 2.26 15.18
CA ASN A 37 -8.28 1.28 16.02
C ASN A 37 -7.10 0.55 15.32
N CYS A 38 -6.62 1.07 14.18
CA CYS A 38 -5.50 0.54 13.43
C CYS A 38 -4.41 1.61 13.28
N THR A 39 -3.67 1.87 14.36
CA THR A 39 -2.50 2.77 14.31
C THR A 39 -1.58 2.38 13.16
N GLY A 40 -1.11 3.40 12.44
CA GLY A 40 -0.16 3.20 11.36
C GLY A 40 -0.77 2.75 10.04
N ARG A 41 -2.09 2.58 9.94
CA ARG A 41 -2.75 2.16 8.69
C ARG A 41 -3.73 3.22 8.21
N TYR A 42 -3.58 3.61 6.95
CA TYR A 42 -4.38 4.67 6.35
C TYR A 42 -5.00 4.20 5.05
N THR A 43 -6.26 4.56 4.81
CA THR A 43 -6.91 4.36 3.51
C THR A 43 -6.90 5.69 2.75
N CYS A 44 -6.54 5.64 1.46
CA CYS A 44 -6.59 6.83 0.61
C CYS A 44 -8.04 7.28 0.40
N LYS A 45 -8.29 8.59 0.51
CA LYS A 45 -9.62 9.21 0.33
C LYS A 45 -9.85 9.76 -1.06
N ASP A 46 -8.82 9.85 -1.88
CA ASP A 46 -8.89 10.39 -3.23
C ASP A 46 -9.38 9.34 -4.23
N HIS A 47 -10.44 8.61 -3.85
CA HIS A 47 -10.90 7.40 -4.54
C HIS A 47 -11.09 7.60 -6.05
N LYS A 48 -11.66 8.73 -6.47
CA LYS A 48 -11.86 9.03 -7.90
C LYS A 48 -10.55 9.13 -8.68
N GLN A 49 -9.49 9.63 -8.03
CA GLN A 49 -8.18 9.82 -8.62
C GLN A 49 -7.37 8.52 -8.63
N VAL A 50 -7.44 7.72 -7.56
CA VAL A 50 -6.51 6.58 -7.40
C VAL A 50 -7.15 5.21 -7.61
N SER A 51 -8.47 5.05 -7.52
CA SER A 51 -9.04 3.69 -7.53
C SER A 51 -8.98 2.95 -8.86
N HIS A 52 -8.56 3.62 -9.94
CA HIS A 52 -8.31 3.02 -11.24
C HIS A 52 -6.81 2.83 -11.51
N LEU A 53 -5.95 3.23 -10.56
CA LEU A 53 -4.50 3.18 -10.70
C LEU A 53 -3.94 1.94 -10.00
N PRO A 54 -3.12 1.13 -10.68
CA PRO A 54 -2.32 0.12 -9.99
C PRO A 54 -1.29 0.82 -9.07
N PRO A 55 -0.75 0.11 -8.07
CA PRO A 55 0.10 0.71 -7.03
C PRO A 55 1.33 1.45 -7.57
N VAL A 56 1.96 0.98 -8.65
CA VAL A 56 3.10 1.65 -9.28
C VAL A 56 2.72 3.02 -9.84
N GLU A 57 1.53 3.14 -10.43
CA GLU A 57 1.03 4.41 -10.94
C GLU A 57 0.65 5.37 -9.81
N VAL A 58 0.28 4.87 -8.63
CA VAL A 58 0.10 5.71 -7.44
C VAL A 58 1.43 6.35 -7.01
N LEU A 59 2.53 5.60 -7.05
CA LEU A 59 3.87 6.13 -6.75
C LEU A 59 4.29 7.19 -7.78
N ARG A 60 4.10 6.91 -9.07
CA ARG A 60 4.40 7.86 -10.16
C ARG A 60 3.58 9.14 -10.05
N ASN A 61 2.28 9.03 -9.78
CA ASN A 61 1.41 10.19 -9.59
C ASN A 61 1.82 11.07 -8.42
N ALA A 62 2.36 10.49 -7.35
CA ALA A 62 2.91 11.25 -6.22
C ALA A 62 4.28 11.89 -6.49
N GLY A 63 4.83 11.73 -7.70
CA GLY A 63 6.12 12.31 -8.10
C GLY A 63 7.34 11.52 -7.63
N ILE A 64 7.18 10.24 -7.28
CA ILE A 64 8.33 9.38 -6.98
C ILE A 64 9.07 9.08 -8.29
N ASP A 65 10.39 9.29 -8.29
CA ASP A 65 11.26 9.07 -9.43
C ASP A 65 11.22 7.60 -9.89
N LEU A 66 11.21 7.37 -11.20
CA LEU A 66 11.23 6.03 -11.80
C LEU A 66 12.43 5.20 -11.32
N ALA A 67 13.62 5.79 -11.20
CA ALA A 67 14.80 5.08 -10.71
C ALA A 67 14.67 4.67 -9.23
N VAL A 68 13.83 5.34 -8.44
CA VAL A 68 13.48 4.89 -7.09
C VAL A 68 12.48 3.74 -7.18
N ILE A 69 11.44 3.88 -7.99
CA ILE A 69 10.40 2.87 -8.19
C ILE A 69 11.00 1.55 -8.70
N ASP A 70 11.90 1.60 -9.69
CA ASP A 70 12.52 0.42 -10.31
C ASP A 70 13.40 -0.39 -9.35
N ARG A 71 13.79 0.19 -8.21
CA ARG A 71 14.52 -0.50 -7.14
C ARG A 71 13.60 -1.15 -6.11
N LEU A 72 12.32 -0.81 -6.12
CA LEU A 72 11.35 -1.41 -5.21
C LEU A 72 10.96 -2.81 -5.71
N LYS A 73 10.56 -3.65 -4.76
CA LYS A 73 9.92 -4.93 -5.05
C LYS A 73 8.41 -4.77 -5.02
N GLN A 74 7.73 -5.40 -5.96
CA GLN A 74 6.28 -5.55 -5.94
C GLN A 74 5.91 -7.01 -5.80
N TYR A 75 5.05 -7.31 -4.85
CA TYR A 75 4.53 -8.65 -4.63
C TYR A 75 3.04 -8.67 -4.97
N PHE A 76 2.60 -9.71 -5.68
CA PHE A 76 1.18 -9.99 -5.92
C PHE A 76 0.80 -11.28 -5.20
N VAL A 77 -0.18 -11.18 -4.30
CA VAL A 77 -0.65 -12.30 -3.47
C VAL A 77 -2.12 -12.56 -3.78
N SER A 78 -2.39 -13.75 -4.30
CA SER A 78 -3.74 -14.30 -4.43
C SER A 78 -4.02 -15.25 -3.28
N PHE A 79 -5.24 -15.20 -2.74
CA PHE A 79 -5.69 -16.08 -1.67
C PHE A 79 -6.54 -17.19 -2.27
N GLU A 80 -5.89 -18.19 -2.87
CA GLU A 80 -6.58 -19.33 -3.45
C GLU A 80 -7.48 -20.00 -2.40
N ASN A 81 -8.73 -20.25 -2.77
CA ASN A 81 -9.76 -20.89 -1.92
C ASN A 81 -10.30 -20.04 -0.75
N GLU A 82 -9.95 -18.75 -0.66
CA GLU A 82 -10.53 -17.82 0.30
C GLU A 82 -11.36 -16.74 -0.40
N ARG A 83 -12.48 -16.30 0.20
CA ARG A 83 -13.24 -15.12 -0.28
C ARG A 83 -12.54 -13.80 0.06
N LYS A 84 -11.25 -13.69 -0.26
CA LYS A 84 -10.43 -12.50 -0.03
C LYS A 84 -9.98 -11.91 -1.36
N ASP A 85 -10.08 -10.59 -1.46
CA ASP A 85 -9.54 -9.84 -2.59
C ASP A 85 -8.02 -10.05 -2.67
N PRO A 86 -7.44 -10.32 -3.86
CA PRO A 86 -5.99 -10.37 -4.03
C PRO A 86 -5.38 -9.00 -3.75
N ILE A 87 -4.10 -9.00 -3.40
CA ILE A 87 -3.38 -7.78 -3.01
C ILE A 87 -2.06 -7.62 -3.74
N TYR A 88 -1.73 -6.36 -4.00
CA TYR A 88 -0.36 -5.94 -4.22
C TYR A 88 0.26 -5.43 -2.93
N VAL A 89 1.54 -5.72 -2.73
CA VAL A 89 2.35 -5.22 -1.63
C VAL A 89 3.64 -4.61 -2.18
N ILE A 90 3.89 -3.34 -1.87
CA ILE A 90 5.15 -2.65 -2.19
C ILE A 90 5.76 -2.17 -0.87
N PRO A 91 6.76 -2.87 -0.33
CA PRO A 91 7.58 -2.35 0.77
C PRO A 91 8.42 -1.16 0.27
N PHE A 92 8.58 -0.13 1.10
CA PHE A 92 9.38 1.05 0.76
C PHE A 92 10.79 0.97 1.34
N ALA A 93 10.91 0.57 2.60
CA ALA A 93 12.18 0.40 3.28
C ALA A 93 12.82 -0.96 2.94
N ASP A 94 14.16 -1.01 2.95
CA ASP A 94 14.93 -2.26 2.74
C ASP A 94 14.60 -3.32 3.80
N ASP A 95 14.27 -2.89 5.02
CA ASP A 95 13.82 -3.80 6.10
C ASP A 95 12.35 -4.23 5.95
N GLY A 96 11.71 -3.83 4.86
CA GLY A 96 10.32 -4.13 4.52
C GLY A 96 9.32 -3.60 5.54
N SER A 97 9.68 -2.59 6.33
CA SER A 97 8.86 -2.21 7.48
C SER A 97 7.68 -1.30 7.13
N THR A 98 7.84 -0.38 6.19
CA THR A 98 6.80 0.52 5.69
C THR A 98 6.36 0.08 4.30
N GLY A 99 5.13 0.43 3.89
CA GLY A 99 4.72 0.12 2.53
C GLY A 99 3.29 0.43 2.15
N LEU A 100 3.03 0.22 0.87
CA LEU A 100 1.71 0.28 0.26
C LEU A 100 1.13 -1.13 0.18
N ILE A 101 -0.10 -1.30 0.67
CA ILE A 101 -0.91 -2.51 0.43
C ILE A 101 -2.12 -2.08 -0.38
N THR A 102 -2.30 -2.69 -1.55
CA THR A 102 -3.38 -2.37 -2.48
C THR A 102 -4.24 -3.59 -2.71
N TYR A 103 -5.52 -3.52 -2.38
CA TYR A 103 -6.48 -4.57 -2.72
C TYR A 103 -7.01 -4.38 -4.12
N VAL A 104 -7.17 -5.49 -4.83
CA VAL A 104 -7.78 -5.51 -6.16
C VAL A 104 -9.21 -6.02 -6.02
N LYS A 105 -10.17 -5.13 -6.25
CA LYS A 105 -11.59 -5.43 -6.23
C LYS A 105 -12.08 -5.64 -7.64
N MET A 106 -12.66 -6.81 -7.88
CA MET A 106 -13.33 -7.11 -9.13
C MET A 106 -14.78 -6.68 -9.05
N ASN A 107 -15.23 -5.90 -10.03
CA ASN A 107 -16.66 -5.69 -10.23
C ASN A 107 -17.19 -6.80 -11.13
N GLU A 108 -18.03 -7.68 -10.59
CA GLU A 108 -18.71 -8.74 -11.36
C GLU A 108 -19.62 -8.18 -12.48
N ASN A 109 -20.02 -6.91 -12.37
CA ASN A 109 -20.99 -6.24 -13.24
C ASN A 109 -20.38 -5.23 -14.23
N ASP A 110 -19.07 -5.01 -14.23
CA ASP A 110 -18.43 -3.88 -14.90
C ASP A 110 -17.21 -4.38 -15.71
N GLU A 111 -17.47 -4.88 -16.93
CA GLU A 111 -16.53 -5.26 -18.01
C GLU A 111 -15.07 -5.57 -17.60
N GLY A 112 -14.84 -6.41 -16.59
CA GLY A 112 -13.49 -6.82 -16.16
C GLY A 112 -12.57 -5.69 -15.66
N THR A 113 -13.09 -4.50 -15.33
CA THR A 113 -12.23 -3.39 -14.89
C THR A 113 -11.94 -3.50 -13.40
N ALA A 114 -10.68 -3.77 -13.05
CA ALA A 114 -10.22 -3.85 -11.66
C ALA A 114 -10.29 -2.49 -10.96
N ARG A 115 -10.77 -2.48 -9.70
CA ARG A 115 -10.76 -1.31 -8.82
C ARG A 115 -9.79 -1.51 -7.67
N TYR A 116 -8.95 -0.51 -7.42
CA TYR A 116 -7.91 -0.57 -6.41
C TYR A 116 -8.31 0.15 -5.12
N VAL A 117 -7.97 -0.45 -3.97
CA VAL A 117 -8.06 0.19 -2.65
C VAL A 117 -6.68 0.23 -2.01
N HIS A 118 -6.07 1.40 -2.04
CA HIS A 118 -4.74 1.63 -1.49
C HIS A 118 -4.77 1.91 0.00
N THR A 119 -3.87 1.25 0.72
CA THR A 119 -3.58 1.56 2.12
C THR A 119 -2.10 1.85 2.30
N LEU A 120 -1.80 2.98 2.92
CA LEU A 120 -0.46 3.38 3.30
C LEU A 120 -0.20 2.92 4.73
N ASN A 121 0.92 2.26 4.98
CA ASN A 121 1.17 1.59 6.25
C ASN A 121 2.56 1.93 6.81
N SER A 122 2.61 2.38 8.06
CA SER A 122 3.84 2.59 8.83
C SER A 122 4.41 1.26 9.31
N LYS A 123 5.55 1.28 10.00
CA LYS A 123 6.25 0.08 10.48
C LYS A 123 5.34 -0.87 11.25
N SER A 124 4.65 -0.32 12.25
CA SER A 124 3.76 -1.11 13.09
C SER A 124 2.50 -1.58 12.35
N GLY A 125 1.94 -0.73 11.48
CA GLY A 125 0.72 -0.98 10.74
C GLY A 125 0.89 -2.04 9.65
N PHE A 126 2.02 -2.00 8.94
CA PHE A 126 2.33 -2.87 7.82
C PHE A 126 2.56 -4.30 8.30
N ARG A 127 3.47 -4.48 9.27
CA ARG A 127 3.75 -5.79 9.89
C ARG A 127 2.50 -6.45 10.44
N ARG A 128 1.75 -5.75 11.31
CA ARG A 128 0.50 -6.28 11.89
C ARG A 128 -0.51 -6.67 10.82
N LYS A 129 -0.53 -5.95 9.70
CA LYS A 129 -1.47 -6.26 8.62
C LYS A 129 -1.05 -7.53 7.88
N LEU A 130 0.22 -7.66 7.49
CA LEU A 130 0.74 -8.86 6.83
C LEU A 130 0.57 -10.10 7.72
N ASP A 131 0.90 -9.98 9.01
CA ASP A 131 0.70 -11.04 10.01
C ASP A 131 -0.79 -11.45 10.07
N ALA A 132 -1.71 -10.47 10.14
CA ALA A 132 -3.15 -10.73 10.25
C ALA A 132 -3.78 -11.38 9.00
N ILE A 133 -3.13 -11.27 7.84
CA ILE A 133 -3.58 -11.93 6.60
C ILE A 133 -2.70 -13.14 6.24
N ASN A 134 -1.80 -13.54 7.14
CA ASN A 134 -0.88 -14.65 6.97
C ASN A 134 -0.02 -14.56 5.68
N VAL A 135 0.48 -13.36 5.39
CA VAL A 135 1.35 -13.12 4.22
C VAL A 135 2.79 -12.96 4.67
N VAL A 136 3.66 -13.83 4.14
CA VAL A 136 5.11 -13.70 4.21
C VAL A 136 5.60 -13.36 2.81
N LEU A 137 6.23 -12.19 2.64
CA LEU A 137 6.75 -11.78 1.35
C LEU A 137 7.95 -12.66 0.99
N SER A 138 7.84 -13.38 -0.12
CA SER A 138 8.86 -14.24 -0.67
C SER A 138 8.93 -14.03 -2.19
N ASP A 139 10.04 -14.46 -2.81
CA ASP A 139 10.25 -14.26 -4.23
C ASP A 139 9.23 -15.03 -5.09
N ASP A 140 8.51 -16.01 -4.52
CA ASP A 140 7.40 -16.73 -5.19
C ASP A 140 6.23 -15.80 -5.54
N PHE A 141 6.06 -14.69 -4.80
CA PHE A 141 5.02 -13.69 -5.06
C PHE A 141 5.56 -12.47 -5.80
N LEU A 142 6.85 -12.43 -6.11
CA LEU A 142 7.48 -11.27 -6.75
C LEU A 142 6.99 -11.15 -8.19
N VAL A 143 6.51 -9.97 -8.54
CA VAL A 143 6.04 -9.66 -9.89
C VAL A 143 6.76 -8.41 -10.41
N ASP A 144 6.81 -8.29 -11.74
CA ASP A 144 7.32 -7.08 -12.37
C ASP A 144 6.45 -5.86 -12.02
N MET A 145 7.05 -4.67 -12.05
CA MET A 145 6.38 -3.39 -11.80
C MET A 145 5.33 -3.06 -12.86
N SER A 146 5.41 -3.69 -14.05
CA SER A 146 4.38 -3.61 -15.09
C SER A 146 3.25 -4.65 -14.94
N HIS A 147 3.33 -5.53 -13.93
CA HIS A 147 2.39 -6.63 -13.78
C HIS A 147 0.95 -6.14 -13.61
N THR A 148 0.17 -6.33 -14.66
CA THR A 148 -1.29 -6.28 -14.62
C THR A 148 -1.77 -7.70 -14.39
N PRO A 149 -2.68 -7.95 -13.43
CA PRO A 149 -3.13 -9.30 -13.18
C PRO A 149 -3.86 -9.78 -14.45
N ILE A 150 -3.42 -10.90 -15.01
CA ILE A 150 -4.15 -11.60 -16.07
C ILE A 150 -5.28 -12.35 -15.38
N ILE A 151 -6.52 -11.99 -15.68
CA ILE A 151 -7.72 -12.58 -15.07
C ILE A 151 -8.68 -12.97 -16.18
#